data_AF-A0A1G2V821-F1
#
_entry.id   AF-A0A1G2V821-F1
#
_cell.length_a   1.000
_cell.length_b   1.000
_cell.length_c   1.000
_cell.angle_alpha   90.00
_cell.angle_beta   90.00
_cell.angle_gamma   90.00
#
_symmetry.space_group_name_H-M   'P 1'
#
loop_
_entity.id
_entity.type
_entity.pdbx_description
1 polymer ?
#
loop_
_entity_poly.entity_id
_entity_poly.type
_entity_poly.pdbx_seq_one_letter_code
_entity_poly.pdbx_strand_id
1 'polypeptide(L)'
;MKLRLKHYLIPHSGNAYKPHFFRSVPTFTLSALVVLIFALTFSYTLVLPRLDYLAAVLPGVLVDLANADRDIYSLKPLTINPLLSSAAKEKAEDMARQGYFSHIGPSGISPWYWISKAGYQFIYAGENLAINFYESADVNKAWMDSSTHRANILNANFSEVGIATAQGLYEGRSTVFVVQMFGRPAEIPPITPITAHPIAEIDTIETVSIPQVKQILETPTLAIAKIASQEKQVEEKTLGSTNYASLKQKLLTNPRVILRLSYSALLALVLIAITLSLVIEIKRHHGRHLFSGALLVVLILALSYAYEHVATAKLLVL
;
A
#
# COMPACT_ATOMS: atom_id res chain seq x y z
N MET A 1 2.32 36.32 -19.36
CA MET A 1 1.77 34.93 -19.52
C MET A 1 0.24 34.83 -19.44
N LYS A 2 -0.50 35.76 -18.81
CA LYS A 2 -1.98 35.71 -18.66
C LYS A 2 -2.80 35.93 -19.96
N LEU A 3 -2.23 36.56 -20.99
CA LEU A 3 -2.95 36.90 -22.24
C LEU A 3 -3.22 35.69 -23.15
N ARG A 4 -2.35 34.66 -23.17
CA ARG A 4 -2.48 33.53 -24.11
C ARG A 4 -3.53 32.49 -23.69
N LEU A 5 -3.75 32.29 -22.39
CA LEU A 5 -4.68 31.28 -21.87
C LEU A 5 -6.14 31.63 -22.20
N LYS A 6 -6.47 32.92 -22.21
CA LYS A 6 -7.81 33.45 -22.52
C LYS A 6 -8.26 33.04 -23.93
N HIS A 7 -7.38 33.14 -24.94
CA HIS A 7 -7.71 32.74 -26.32
C HIS A 7 -7.93 31.22 -26.48
N TYR A 8 -7.30 30.42 -25.62
CA TYR A 8 -7.40 28.97 -25.65
C TYR A 8 -8.66 28.43 -25.01
N LEU A 9 -9.06 28.98 -23.86
CA LEU A 9 -10.14 28.44 -23.02
C LEU A 9 -11.43 29.26 -23.08
N ILE A 10 -11.34 30.57 -23.29
CA ILE A 10 -12.48 31.48 -23.14
C ILE A 10 -12.89 32.00 -24.53
N PRO A 11 -14.15 31.81 -24.97
CA PRO A 11 -14.65 32.44 -26.18
C PRO A 11 -14.67 33.95 -26.00
N HIS A 12 -14.13 34.68 -26.95
CA HIS A 12 -14.24 36.13 -27.00
C HIS A 12 -14.12 36.61 -28.45
N SER A 13 -14.39 37.90 -28.70
CA SER A 13 -14.34 38.50 -30.03
C SER A 13 -13.04 38.18 -30.78
N GLY A 14 -11.90 38.34 -30.10
CA GLY A 14 -10.56 38.01 -30.63
C GLY A 14 -10.23 36.53 -30.89
N ASN A 15 -11.14 35.56 -30.69
CA ASN A 15 -10.96 34.18 -31.19
C ASN A 15 -12.15 33.69 -32.02
N ALA A 16 -12.93 34.63 -32.59
CA ALA A 16 -14.18 34.36 -33.30
C ALA A 16 -15.16 33.53 -32.45
N TYR A 17 -15.08 33.67 -31.12
CA TYR A 17 -15.85 32.90 -30.14
C TYR A 17 -15.69 31.37 -30.27
N LYS A 18 -14.63 30.91 -30.93
CA LYS A 18 -14.22 29.50 -30.97
C LYS A 18 -12.91 29.38 -30.19
N PRO A 19 -12.94 28.93 -28.92
CA PRO A 19 -11.73 28.68 -28.15
C PRO A 19 -10.81 27.80 -28.98
N HIS A 20 -9.53 28.17 -29.05
CA HIS A 20 -8.60 27.44 -29.92
C HIS A 20 -8.53 25.96 -29.56
N PHE A 21 -8.79 25.59 -28.30
CA PHE A 21 -8.86 24.21 -27.80
C PHE A 21 -9.83 23.29 -28.59
N PHE A 22 -10.94 23.80 -29.11
CA PHE A 22 -11.96 23.00 -29.82
C PHE A 22 -11.83 23.06 -31.36
N ARG A 23 -10.71 23.54 -31.89
CA ARG A 23 -10.42 23.49 -33.33
C ARG A 23 -9.84 22.12 -33.69
N SER A 24 -9.99 21.72 -34.96
CA SER A 24 -9.65 20.38 -35.47
C SER A 24 -8.25 19.89 -35.10
N VAL A 25 -7.26 20.80 -35.11
CA VAL A 25 -5.87 20.49 -34.76
C VAL A 25 -5.71 20.12 -33.27
N PRO A 26 -6.09 20.98 -32.29
CA PRO A 26 -6.00 20.60 -30.87
C PRO A 26 -6.90 19.43 -30.46
N THR A 27 -8.08 19.24 -31.05
CA THR A 27 -8.90 18.04 -30.82
C THR A 27 -8.20 16.75 -31.28
N PHE A 28 -7.50 16.80 -32.42
CA PHE A 28 -6.67 15.68 -32.89
C PHE A 28 -5.48 15.44 -31.96
N THR A 29 -4.80 16.49 -31.50
CA THR A 29 -3.67 16.34 -30.55
C THR A 29 -4.12 15.76 -29.20
N LEU A 30 -5.29 16.14 -28.69
CA LEU A 30 -5.84 15.59 -27.45
C LEU A 30 -6.24 14.12 -27.64
N SER A 31 -6.86 13.78 -28.77
CA SER A 31 -7.22 12.39 -29.09
C SER A 31 -5.97 11.52 -29.26
N ALA A 32 -4.93 12.03 -29.92
CA ALA A 32 -3.64 11.35 -30.04
C ALA A 32 -2.96 11.17 -28.67
N LEU A 33 -3.05 12.15 -27.78
CA LEU A 33 -2.55 12.05 -26.41
C LEU A 33 -3.32 11.00 -25.60
N VAL A 34 -4.65 10.93 -25.73
CA VAL A 34 -5.49 9.90 -25.09
C VAL A 34 -5.08 8.51 -25.59
N VAL A 35 -4.94 8.33 -26.90
CA VAL A 35 -4.51 7.06 -27.51
C VAL A 35 -3.09 6.69 -27.09
N LEU A 36 -2.18 7.66 -26.97
CA LEU A 36 -0.81 7.44 -26.49
C LEU A 36 -0.79 7.00 -25.02
N ILE A 37 -1.54 7.68 -24.15
CA ILE A 37 -1.68 7.29 -22.73
C ILE A 37 -2.30 5.89 -22.63
N PHE A 38 -3.33 5.59 -23.42
CA PHE A 38 -3.91 4.26 -23.51
C PHE A 38 -2.88 3.21 -23.97
N ALA A 39 -2.12 3.50 -25.04
CA ALA A 39 -1.10 2.58 -25.55
C ALA A 39 0.02 2.34 -24.53
N LEU A 40 0.49 3.39 -23.84
CA LEU A 40 1.50 3.29 -22.80
C LEU A 40 0.99 2.47 -21.61
N THR A 41 -0.23 2.74 -21.15
CA THR A 41 -0.83 2.00 -20.03
C THR A 41 -1.16 0.55 -20.38
N PHE A 42 -1.63 0.29 -21.61
CA PHE A 42 -1.87 -1.06 -22.11
C PHE A 42 -0.55 -1.82 -22.31
N SER A 43 0.49 -1.18 -22.87
CA SER A 43 1.82 -1.78 -22.98
C SER A 43 2.38 -2.16 -21.61
N TYR A 44 2.13 -1.36 -20.58
CA TYR A 44 2.55 -1.65 -19.21
C TYR A 44 1.91 -2.95 -18.69
N THR A 45 0.62 -3.19 -18.95
CA THR A 45 -0.07 -4.45 -18.57
C THR A 45 0.47 -5.67 -19.32
N LEU A 46 0.96 -5.49 -20.55
CA LEU A 46 1.58 -6.55 -21.34
C LEU A 46 3.03 -6.81 -20.91
N VAL A 47 3.80 -5.76 -20.63
CA VAL A 47 5.24 -5.87 -20.41
C VAL A 47 5.55 -6.30 -18.98
N LEU A 48 4.87 -5.77 -17.96
CA LEU A 48 5.22 -6.04 -16.56
C LEU A 48 5.18 -7.51 -16.14
N PRO A 49 4.14 -8.31 -16.45
CA PRO A 49 4.12 -9.72 -16.08
C PRO A 49 5.23 -10.54 -16.75
N ARG A 50 5.84 -10.01 -17.82
CA ARG A 50 6.96 -10.63 -18.56
C ARG A 50 8.33 -10.17 -18.07
N LEU A 51 8.36 -9.16 -17.21
CA LEU A 51 9.57 -8.74 -16.52
C LEU A 51 9.58 -9.43 -15.17
N ASP A 52 10.20 -10.61 -15.09
CA ASP A 52 10.45 -11.39 -13.87
C ASP A 52 11.15 -10.60 -12.73
N TYR A 53 11.53 -9.35 -13.00
CA TYR A 53 12.31 -8.47 -12.15
C TYR A 53 11.49 -7.51 -11.27
N LEU A 54 10.19 -7.33 -11.50
CA LEU A 54 9.41 -6.22 -10.90
C LEU A 54 8.21 -6.66 -10.06
N ALA A 55 8.27 -7.82 -9.38
CA ALA A 55 7.33 -8.08 -8.30
C ALA A 55 7.54 -7.01 -7.21
N ALA A 56 6.60 -6.07 -7.13
CA ALA A 56 6.64 -4.91 -6.26
C ALA A 56 5.97 -5.23 -4.92
N VAL A 57 6.18 -6.44 -4.41
CA VAL A 57 5.69 -6.83 -3.10
C VAL A 57 6.63 -6.24 -2.06
N LEU A 58 6.29 -5.06 -1.55
CA LEU A 58 7.06 -4.36 -0.53
C LEU A 58 6.49 -4.64 0.86
N PRO A 59 7.31 -5.15 1.81
CA PRO A 59 6.94 -5.35 3.20
C PRO A 59 6.27 -4.14 3.88
N GLY A 60 6.86 -2.94 3.76
CA GLY A 60 6.28 -1.74 4.37
C GLY A 60 4.86 -1.43 3.88
N VAL A 61 4.56 -1.69 2.60
CA VAL A 61 3.21 -1.48 2.04
C VAL A 61 2.23 -2.53 2.60
N LEU A 62 2.68 -3.77 2.78
CA LEU A 62 1.86 -4.82 3.39
C LEU A 62 1.52 -4.52 4.85
N VAL A 63 2.46 -3.95 5.62
CA VAL A 63 2.19 -3.49 7.00
C VAL A 63 1.16 -2.37 7.01
N ASP A 64 1.31 -1.38 6.12
CA ASP A 64 0.36 -0.28 5.99
C ASP A 64 -1.06 -0.77 5.64
N LEU A 65 -1.16 -1.72 4.71
CA LEU A 65 -2.44 -2.32 4.31
C LEU A 65 -3.07 -3.12 5.45
N ALA A 66 -2.30 -3.97 6.13
CA ALA A 66 -2.77 -4.73 7.28
C ALA A 66 -3.25 -3.81 8.41
N ASN A 67 -2.55 -2.70 8.67
CA ASN A 67 -2.99 -1.72 9.67
C ASN A 67 -4.23 -0.93 9.24
N ALA A 68 -4.40 -0.64 7.94
CA ALA A 68 -5.64 -0.07 7.43
C ALA A 68 -6.83 -1.02 7.60
N ASP A 69 -6.63 -2.33 7.37
CA ASP A 69 -7.66 -3.33 7.64
C ASP A 69 -7.99 -3.40 9.13
N ARG A 70 -6.97 -3.36 10.01
CA ARG A 70 -7.17 -3.36 11.47
C ARG A 70 -7.94 -2.14 11.97
N ASP A 71 -7.70 -0.97 11.39
CA ASP A 71 -8.40 0.28 11.74
C ASP A 71 -9.91 0.20 11.46
N ILE A 72 -10.32 -0.44 10.36
CA ILE A 72 -11.75 -0.69 10.04
C ILE A 72 -12.45 -1.44 11.18
N TYR A 73 -11.75 -2.32 11.88
CA TYR A 73 -12.27 -3.09 13.02
C TYR A 73 -11.89 -2.48 14.38
N SER A 74 -11.42 -1.23 14.42
CA SER A 74 -11.00 -0.53 15.64
C SER A 74 -9.93 -1.28 16.45
N LEU A 75 -9.07 -2.03 15.78
CA LEU A 75 -7.94 -2.75 16.39
C LEU A 75 -6.70 -1.86 16.44
N LYS A 76 -5.87 -2.03 17.46
CA LYS A 76 -4.58 -1.32 17.56
C LYS A 76 -3.69 -1.68 16.37
N PRO A 77 -2.97 -0.70 15.78
CA PRO A 77 -2.04 -0.98 14.70
C PRO A 77 -0.87 -1.85 15.20
N LEU A 78 -0.36 -2.69 14.31
CA LEU A 78 0.84 -3.49 14.52
C LEU A 78 2.08 -2.61 14.31
N THR A 79 3.06 -2.73 15.20
CA THR A 79 4.35 -2.07 15.07
C THR A 79 5.36 -2.97 14.36
N ILE A 80 6.16 -2.42 13.45
CA ILE A 80 7.23 -3.19 12.80
C ILE A 80 8.29 -3.55 13.83
N ASN A 81 8.59 -4.84 13.99
CA ASN A 81 9.66 -5.33 14.85
C ASN A 81 10.81 -5.92 14.00
N PRO A 82 12.05 -5.39 14.11
CA PRO A 82 13.18 -5.87 13.31
C PRO A 82 13.52 -7.34 13.49
N LEU A 83 13.32 -7.93 14.68
CA LEU A 83 13.59 -9.34 14.94
C LEU A 83 12.58 -10.23 14.20
N LEU A 84 11.30 -9.85 14.21
CA LEU A 84 10.27 -10.54 13.41
C LEU A 84 10.54 -10.40 11.90
N SER A 85 11.01 -9.24 11.45
CA SER A 85 11.39 -9.05 10.03
C SER A 85 12.60 -9.92 9.67
N SER A 86 13.56 -10.09 10.57
CA SER A 86 14.68 -11.02 10.38
C SER A 86 14.21 -12.47 10.30
N ALA A 87 13.32 -12.89 11.20
CA ALA A 87 12.71 -14.23 11.17
C ALA A 87 11.95 -14.49 9.86
N ALA A 88 11.14 -13.51 9.42
CA ALA A 88 10.42 -13.58 8.15
C ALA A 88 11.38 -13.70 6.96
N LYS A 89 12.48 -12.94 6.97
CA LYS A 89 13.50 -12.97 5.90
C LYS A 89 14.12 -14.36 5.80
N GLU A 90 14.59 -14.90 6.92
CA GLU A 90 15.23 -16.22 6.92
C GLU A 90 14.27 -17.32 6.44
N LYS A 91 13.01 -17.29 6.89
CA LYS A 91 11.97 -18.22 6.42
C LYS A 91 11.68 -18.08 4.93
N ALA A 92 11.57 -16.84 4.42
CA ALA A 92 11.33 -16.58 3.01
C ALA A 92 12.47 -17.10 2.14
N GLU A 93 13.71 -16.83 2.55
CA GLU A 93 14.91 -17.32 1.86
C GLU A 93 15.04 -18.84 1.94
N ASP A 94 14.63 -19.46 3.06
CA ASP A 94 14.61 -20.90 3.20
C ASP A 94 13.66 -21.57 2.19
N MET A 95 12.44 -21.05 2.08
CA MET A 95 11.47 -21.47 1.05
C MET A 95 12.01 -21.25 -0.36
N ALA A 96 12.64 -20.10 -0.62
CA ALA A 96 13.20 -19.78 -1.92
C ALA A 96 14.39 -20.68 -2.31
N ARG A 97 15.29 -20.99 -1.37
CA ARG A 97 16.45 -21.86 -1.61
C ARG A 97 16.05 -23.31 -1.82
N GLN A 98 15.09 -23.80 -1.05
CA GLN A 98 14.67 -25.20 -1.08
C GLN A 98 13.49 -25.45 -2.03
N GLY A 99 12.89 -24.40 -2.59
CA GLY A 99 11.81 -24.49 -3.58
C GLY A 99 10.51 -25.08 -3.03
N TYR A 100 10.15 -24.77 -1.78
CA TYR A 100 8.92 -25.26 -1.14
C TYR A 100 8.02 -24.12 -0.64
N PHE A 101 6.73 -24.39 -0.50
CA PHE A 101 5.76 -23.44 0.06
C PHE A 101 4.93 -24.13 1.15
N SER A 102 5.31 -23.93 2.42
CA SER A 102 4.67 -24.55 3.58
C SER A 102 5.09 -23.85 4.88
N HIS A 103 4.18 -23.82 5.86
CA HIS A 103 4.49 -23.39 7.23
C HIS A 103 5.62 -24.23 7.85
N ILE A 104 5.53 -25.55 7.71
CA ILE A 104 6.56 -26.49 8.17
C ILE A 104 7.50 -26.81 7.02
N GLY A 105 8.80 -26.59 7.23
CA GLY A 105 9.83 -26.89 6.24
C GLY A 105 10.02 -28.39 5.98
N PRO A 106 10.67 -28.79 4.87
CA PRO A 106 10.89 -30.20 4.53
C PRO A 106 11.61 -31.00 5.63
N SER A 107 12.50 -30.35 6.38
CA SER A 107 13.21 -30.93 7.53
C SER A 107 12.42 -30.88 8.85
N GLY A 108 11.12 -30.57 8.83
CA GLY A 108 10.26 -30.47 10.01
C GLY A 108 10.38 -29.15 10.79
N ILE A 109 11.11 -28.16 10.28
CA ILE A 109 11.30 -26.87 10.94
C ILE A 109 9.99 -26.08 10.97
N SER A 110 9.52 -25.74 12.18
CA SER A 110 8.31 -24.95 12.39
C SER A 110 8.56 -23.44 12.18
N PRO A 111 7.52 -22.61 11.94
CA PRO A 111 7.69 -21.16 11.80
C PRO A 111 8.29 -20.51 13.06
N TRP A 112 7.97 -21.06 14.23
CA TRP A 112 8.42 -20.55 15.54
C TRP A 112 9.93 -20.64 15.73
N TYR A 113 10.57 -21.63 15.09
CA TYR A 113 12.02 -21.76 15.09
C TYR A 113 12.69 -20.47 14.58
N TRP A 114 12.18 -19.87 13.50
CA TRP A 114 12.77 -18.67 12.91
C TRP A 114 12.60 -17.45 13.83
N ILE A 115 11.44 -17.34 14.48
CA ILE A 115 11.17 -16.28 15.46
C ILE A 115 12.12 -16.39 16.66
N SER A 116 12.28 -17.60 17.22
CA SER A 116 13.20 -17.84 18.35
C SER A 116 14.67 -17.68 17.95
N LYS A 117 15.05 -18.12 16.74
CA LYS A 117 16.41 -17.97 16.20
C LYS A 117 16.80 -16.51 16.03
N ALA A 118 15.85 -15.66 15.63
CA ALA A 118 16.04 -14.21 15.58
C ALA A 118 16.10 -13.56 16.99
N GLY A 119 15.92 -14.32 18.07
CA GLY A 119 15.98 -13.82 19.44
C GLY A 119 14.67 -13.18 19.93
N TYR A 120 13.57 -13.28 19.17
CA TYR A 120 12.29 -12.72 19.57
C TYR A 120 11.55 -13.69 20.52
N GLN A 121 11.30 -13.24 21.75
CA GLN A 121 10.55 -13.98 22.76
C GLN A 121 9.09 -13.55 22.73
N PHE A 122 8.16 -14.49 22.72
CA PHE A 122 6.74 -14.21 22.50
C PHE A 122 5.81 -15.02 23.40
N ILE A 123 4.66 -14.42 23.72
CA ILE A 123 3.52 -15.13 24.32
C ILE A 123 2.47 -15.53 23.28
N TYR A 124 2.40 -14.79 22.17
CA TYR A 124 1.61 -15.14 20.99
C TYR A 124 2.45 -14.91 19.74
N ALA A 125 2.36 -15.82 18.78
CA ALA A 125 2.94 -15.66 17.46
C ALA A 125 1.99 -16.17 16.38
N GLY A 126 2.14 -15.66 15.17
CA GLY A 126 1.34 -16.05 13.99
C GLY A 126 2.17 -15.95 12.71
N GLU A 127 1.79 -16.69 11.68
CA GLU A 127 2.43 -16.63 10.36
C GLU A 127 1.36 -16.60 9.25
N ASN A 128 1.54 -15.69 8.29
CA ASN A 128 0.88 -15.72 7.00
C ASN A 128 1.93 -15.89 5.91
N LEU A 129 1.61 -16.72 4.91
CA LEU A 129 2.46 -16.98 3.75
C LEU A 129 1.72 -16.60 2.46
N ALA A 130 2.45 -16.11 1.46
CA ALA A 130 1.92 -15.92 0.11
C ALA A 130 3.00 -16.18 -0.94
N ILE A 131 2.56 -16.56 -2.14
CA ILE A 131 3.41 -16.85 -3.29
C ILE A 131 2.66 -16.54 -4.58
N ASN A 132 3.38 -16.31 -5.69
CA ASN A 132 2.81 -16.03 -7.01
C ASN A 132 2.01 -14.72 -7.10
N PHE A 133 2.46 -13.68 -6.38
CA PHE A 133 1.89 -12.35 -6.46
C PHE A 133 2.88 -11.33 -7.01
N TYR A 134 2.34 -10.33 -7.72
CA TYR A 134 3.11 -9.24 -8.32
C TYR A 134 3.01 -7.93 -7.52
N GLU A 135 1.92 -7.74 -6.77
CA GLU A 135 1.59 -6.48 -6.07
C GLU A 135 1.27 -6.73 -4.59
N SER A 136 1.75 -5.86 -3.69
CA SER A 136 1.42 -5.93 -2.26
C SER A 136 -0.09 -5.89 -1.99
N ALA A 137 -0.84 -5.10 -2.78
CA ALA A 137 -2.29 -4.98 -2.61
C ALA A 137 -3.02 -6.31 -2.88
N ASP A 138 -2.57 -7.06 -3.89
CA ASP A 138 -3.16 -8.36 -4.24
C ASP A 138 -2.82 -9.41 -3.17
N VAL A 139 -1.60 -9.40 -2.61
CA VAL A 139 -1.22 -10.26 -1.47
C VAL A 139 -2.13 -9.99 -0.26
N ASN A 140 -2.24 -8.72 0.15
CA ASN A 140 -3.05 -8.35 1.31
C ASN A 140 -4.53 -8.71 1.08
N LYS A 141 -5.05 -8.44 -0.12
CA LYS A 141 -6.42 -8.83 -0.48
C LYS A 141 -6.61 -10.35 -0.38
N ALA A 142 -5.68 -11.15 -0.90
CA ALA A 142 -5.77 -12.61 -0.83
C ALA A 142 -5.74 -13.13 0.62
N TRP A 143 -4.88 -12.56 1.47
CA TRP A 143 -4.90 -12.86 2.90
C TRP A 143 -6.22 -12.46 3.55
N MET A 144 -6.73 -11.28 3.25
CA MET A 144 -8.01 -10.84 3.78
C MET A 144 -9.18 -11.66 3.23
N ASP A 145 -9.15 -12.19 2.01
CA ASP A 145 -10.23 -13.06 1.50
C ASP A 145 -10.21 -14.46 2.13
N SER A 146 -9.07 -14.90 2.68
CA SER A 146 -8.91 -16.18 3.35
C SER A 146 -9.22 -16.09 4.85
N SER A 147 -10.13 -16.92 5.35
CA SER A 147 -10.56 -16.90 6.77
C SER A 147 -9.40 -17.07 7.77
N THR A 148 -8.49 -18.00 7.51
CA THR A 148 -7.33 -18.28 8.37
C THR A 148 -6.31 -17.13 8.39
N HIS A 149 -5.93 -16.63 7.22
CA HIS A 149 -4.98 -15.52 7.11
C HIS A 149 -5.56 -14.20 7.64
N ARG A 150 -6.84 -13.92 7.37
CA ARG A 150 -7.59 -12.80 7.94
C ARG A 150 -7.61 -12.86 9.46
N ALA A 151 -7.83 -14.05 10.03
CA ALA A 151 -7.85 -14.22 11.48
C ALA A 151 -6.52 -13.82 12.13
N ASN A 152 -5.37 -14.05 11.47
CA ASN A 152 -4.07 -13.56 11.94
C ASN A 152 -3.97 -12.02 11.87
N ILE A 153 -4.32 -11.41 10.72
CA ILE A 153 -4.26 -9.95 10.53
C ILE A 153 -5.13 -9.21 11.56
N LEU A 154 -6.32 -9.75 11.84
CA LEU A 154 -7.29 -9.17 12.78
C LEU A 154 -7.16 -9.69 14.22
N ASN A 155 -6.12 -10.47 14.53
CA ASN A 155 -5.95 -10.97 15.88
C ASN A 155 -5.54 -9.82 16.82
N ALA A 156 -6.38 -9.55 17.83
CA ALA A 156 -6.12 -8.52 18.84
C ALA A 156 -4.98 -8.88 19.79
N ASN A 157 -4.57 -10.15 19.85
CA ASN A 157 -3.45 -10.58 20.68
C ASN A 157 -2.10 -10.16 20.11
N PHE A 158 -1.99 -9.83 18.82
CA PHE A 158 -0.73 -9.37 18.22
C PHE A 158 -0.57 -7.85 18.34
N SER A 159 0.65 -7.43 18.67
CA SER A 159 1.05 -6.01 18.77
C SER A 159 2.17 -5.64 17.81
N GLU A 160 2.91 -6.63 17.31
CA GLU A 160 4.08 -6.44 16.46
C GLU A 160 4.02 -7.33 15.22
N VAL A 161 4.70 -6.90 14.16
CA VAL A 161 4.75 -7.60 12.87
C VAL A 161 6.12 -7.46 12.23
N GLY A 162 6.54 -8.49 11.50
CA GLY A 162 7.68 -8.45 10.60
C GLY A 162 7.30 -9.09 9.28
N ILE A 163 7.65 -8.45 8.16
CA ILE A 163 7.33 -8.95 6.82
C ILE A 163 8.61 -8.95 6.00
N ALA A 164 8.82 -10.01 5.22
CA ALA A 164 9.92 -10.09 4.28
C ALA A 164 9.50 -10.85 3.02
N THR A 165 10.30 -10.65 1.98
CA THR A 165 10.11 -11.31 0.68
C THR A 165 11.43 -11.90 0.19
N ALA A 166 11.36 -13.04 -0.47
CA ALA A 166 12.50 -13.65 -1.17
C ALA A 166 12.10 -14.09 -2.57
N GLN A 167 12.99 -13.87 -3.55
CA GLN A 167 12.81 -14.39 -4.91
C GLN A 167 13.38 -15.80 -4.99
N GLY A 168 12.67 -16.70 -5.66
CA GLY A 168 13.13 -18.07 -5.87
C GLY A 168 12.32 -18.77 -6.96
N LEU A 169 12.58 -20.06 -7.12
CA LEU A 169 11.82 -20.93 -8.01
C LEU A 169 10.84 -21.78 -7.20
N TYR A 170 9.60 -21.86 -7.64
CA TYR A 170 8.61 -22.78 -7.13
C TYR A 170 7.97 -23.52 -8.30
N GLU A 171 8.01 -24.86 -8.28
CA GLU A 171 7.48 -25.71 -9.35
C GLU A 171 7.98 -25.31 -10.76
N GLY A 172 9.26 -24.92 -10.85
CA GLY A 172 9.90 -24.52 -12.11
C GLY A 172 9.55 -23.10 -12.61
N ARG A 173 8.85 -22.28 -11.81
CA ARG A 173 8.49 -20.90 -12.16
C ARG A 173 9.13 -19.91 -11.19
N SER A 174 9.62 -18.79 -11.72
CA SER A 174 10.11 -17.68 -10.92
C SER A 174 8.96 -17.08 -10.11
N THR A 175 9.17 -16.86 -8.82
CA THR A 175 8.15 -16.32 -7.93
C THR A 175 8.76 -15.56 -6.76
N VAL A 176 7.90 -14.81 -6.07
CA VAL A 176 8.22 -14.15 -4.81
C VAL A 176 7.50 -14.87 -3.68
N PHE A 177 8.29 -15.36 -2.73
CA PHE A 177 7.83 -15.85 -1.44
C PHE A 177 7.64 -14.66 -0.51
N VAL A 178 6.49 -14.58 0.14
CA VAL A 178 6.14 -13.53 1.09
C VAL A 178 5.84 -14.18 2.44
N VAL A 179 6.48 -13.68 3.49
CA VAL A 179 6.31 -14.16 4.85
C VAL A 179 5.92 -12.98 5.73
N GLN A 180 4.82 -13.11 6.46
CA GLN A 180 4.37 -12.16 7.46
C GLN A 180 4.30 -12.87 8.82
N MET A 181 5.19 -12.47 9.72
CA MET A 181 5.28 -12.95 11.10
C MET A 181 4.63 -11.95 12.04
N PHE A 182 3.78 -12.43 12.94
CA PHE A 182 3.16 -11.63 13.99
C PHE A 182 3.71 -12.02 15.36
N GLY A 183 3.73 -11.07 16.28
CA GLY A 183 4.17 -11.30 17.64
C GLY A 183 3.45 -10.45 18.68
N ARG A 184 3.39 -10.99 19.89
CA ARG A 184 3.27 -10.22 21.12
C ARG A 184 4.45 -10.58 22.01
N PRO A 185 5.28 -9.60 22.41
CA PRO A 185 6.50 -9.89 23.13
C PRO A 185 6.15 -10.51 24.48
N ALA A 186 6.94 -11.48 24.90
CA ALA A 186 6.93 -11.92 26.28
C ALA A 186 7.54 -10.78 27.11
N GLU A 187 6.72 -10.06 27.87
CA GLU A 187 7.23 -9.14 28.88
C GLU A 187 8.09 -9.96 29.84
N ILE A 188 9.42 -9.80 29.77
CA ILE A 188 10.26 -10.14 30.91
C ILE A 188 9.91 -9.07 31.94
N PRO A 189 9.29 -9.39 33.09
CA PRO A 189 9.09 -8.38 34.12
C PRO A 189 10.46 -7.74 34.37
N PRO A 190 10.55 -6.41 34.50
CA PRO A 190 11.81 -5.79 34.89
C PRO A 190 12.29 -6.54 36.13
N ILE A 191 13.50 -7.09 36.08
CA ILE A 191 14.17 -7.58 37.27
C ILE A 191 14.27 -6.33 38.14
N THR A 192 13.32 -6.13 39.05
CA THR A 192 13.51 -5.21 40.15
C THR A 192 14.81 -5.70 40.77
N PRO A 193 15.87 -4.87 40.84
CA PRO A 193 17.03 -5.25 41.61
C PRO A 193 16.47 -5.63 42.97
N ILE A 194 16.66 -6.88 43.39
CA ILE A 194 16.44 -7.24 44.78
C ILE A 194 17.36 -6.27 45.52
N THR A 195 16.78 -5.24 46.13
CA THR A 195 17.49 -4.39 47.06
C THR A 195 18.07 -5.36 48.06
N ALA A 196 19.38 -5.55 47.98
CA ALA A 196 20.13 -6.39 48.88
C ALA A 196 19.76 -5.96 50.29
N HIS A 197 18.87 -6.70 50.92
CA HIS A 197 18.76 -6.67 52.36
C HIS A 197 20.11 -7.21 52.83
N PRO A 198 20.81 -6.51 53.74
CA PRO A 198 22.08 -7.00 54.24
C PRO A 198 21.88 -8.41 54.77
N ILE A 199 22.51 -9.38 54.10
CA ILE A 199 22.62 -10.73 54.62
C ILE A 199 23.45 -10.57 55.88
N ALA A 200 22.81 -10.76 57.03
CA ALA A 200 23.50 -10.91 58.30
C ALA A 200 24.55 -12.01 58.13
N GLU A 201 25.75 -11.68 58.56
CA GLU A 201 26.96 -12.49 58.67
C GLU A 201 26.63 -13.98 58.88
N ILE A 202 26.88 -14.81 57.86
CA ILE A 202 26.97 -16.25 58.00
C ILE A 202 28.44 -16.61 57.82
N ASP A 203 29.01 -17.06 58.94
CA ASP A 203 30.35 -17.59 59.10
C ASP A 203 30.68 -18.68 58.06
N THR A 204 31.88 -18.55 57.48
CA THR A 204 32.79 -19.60 57.01
C THR A 204 32.21 -20.83 56.31
N ILE A 205 32.37 -20.93 54.98
CA ILE A 205 32.61 -22.23 54.31
C ILE A 205 33.62 -22.08 53.15
N GLU A 206 34.70 -22.84 53.31
CA GLU A 206 35.75 -23.38 52.44
C GLU A 206 35.86 -22.96 50.95
N THR A 207 37.07 -22.51 50.60
CA THR A 207 37.63 -22.38 49.25
C THR A 207 37.75 -23.73 48.53
N VAL A 208 37.06 -23.89 47.40
CA VAL A 208 37.38 -24.89 46.38
C VAL A 208 37.82 -24.20 45.09
N SER A 209 39.02 -24.54 44.65
CA SER A 209 39.75 -24.01 43.50
C SER A 209 39.24 -24.57 42.16
N ILE A 210 39.15 -23.73 41.15
CA ILE A 210 38.94 -24.11 39.73
C ILE A 210 40.25 -23.82 38.96
N PRO A 211 40.81 -24.75 38.17
CA PRO A 211 42.04 -24.49 37.41
C PRO A 211 41.78 -23.64 36.15
N GLN A 212 42.69 -22.72 35.88
CA GLN A 212 42.80 -21.94 34.65
C GLN A 212 43.09 -22.83 33.42
N VAL A 213 42.40 -22.58 32.31
CA VAL A 213 42.85 -23.04 30.98
C VAL A 213 43.09 -21.83 30.08
N LYS A 214 44.21 -21.95 29.38
CA LYS A 214 45.08 -20.94 28.79
C LYS A 214 44.64 -20.58 27.37
N GLN A 215 44.78 -19.30 27.09
CA GLN A 215 44.73 -18.61 25.80
C GLN A 215 45.50 -19.32 24.68
N ILE A 216 44.85 -19.51 23.52
CA ILE A 216 45.53 -19.65 22.21
C ILE A 216 44.86 -18.66 21.26
N LEU A 217 45.68 -17.72 20.80
CA LEU A 217 45.36 -16.63 19.90
C LEU A 217 46.15 -16.90 18.61
N GLU A 218 45.50 -17.31 17.52
CA GLU A 218 46.08 -17.23 16.18
C GLU A 218 45.00 -16.79 15.17
N THR A 219 45.20 -15.57 14.66
CA THR A 219 44.51 -14.93 13.54
C THR A 219 44.78 -15.62 12.20
N PRO A 220 43.81 -15.54 11.27
CA PRO A 220 44.13 -15.07 9.92
C PRO A 220 43.15 -13.97 9.46
N THR A 221 43.49 -12.71 9.74
CA THR A 221 42.69 -11.50 9.45
C THR A 221 42.68 -11.08 7.97
N LEU A 222 43.25 -11.87 7.06
CA LEU A 222 43.40 -11.45 5.64
C LEU A 222 42.47 -12.16 4.66
N ALA A 223 41.79 -13.24 5.06
CA ALA A 223 40.81 -13.94 4.21
C ALA A 223 39.39 -13.34 4.30
N ILE A 224 39.04 -12.70 5.41
CA ILE A 224 37.68 -12.14 5.64
C ILE A 224 37.45 -10.86 4.83
N ALA A 225 38.50 -10.04 4.61
CA ALA A 225 38.36 -8.77 3.89
C ALA A 225 38.00 -8.95 2.40
N LYS A 226 38.39 -10.07 1.77
CA LYS A 226 38.09 -10.33 0.36
C LYS A 226 36.69 -10.92 0.14
N ILE A 227 36.16 -11.64 1.13
CA ILE A 227 34.77 -12.16 1.10
C ILE A 227 33.78 -11.04 1.45
N ALA A 228 34.10 -10.18 2.42
CA ALA A 228 33.28 -9.01 2.79
C ALA A 228 33.15 -7.96 1.67
N SER A 229 34.08 -7.95 0.72
CA SER A 229 34.04 -7.05 -0.45
C SER A 229 33.11 -7.56 -1.56
N GLN A 230 32.83 -8.87 -1.62
CA GLN A 230 31.92 -9.46 -2.60
C GLN A 230 30.49 -9.59 -2.07
N GLU A 231 30.27 -9.70 -0.76
CA GLU A 231 28.91 -9.66 -0.17
C GLU A 231 28.29 -8.26 -0.21
N LYS A 232 29.10 -7.20 -0.15
CA LYS A 232 28.60 -5.82 -0.15
C LYS A 232 27.89 -5.39 -1.44
N GLN A 233 27.98 -6.17 -2.53
CA GLN A 233 27.22 -5.93 -3.77
C GLN A 233 25.95 -6.79 -3.91
N VAL A 234 25.75 -7.78 -3.03
CA VAL A 234 24.52 -8.60 -3.03
C VAL A 234 23.53 -8.11 -1.97
N GLU A 235 24.02 -7.40 -0.94
CA GLU A 235 23.23 -6.97 0.23
C GLU A 235 22.19 -5.85 -0.03
N GLU A 236 22.23 -5.17 -1.19
CA GLU A 236 21.33 -4.03 -1.46
C GLU A 236 20.01 -4.42 -2.17
N LYS A 237 19.78 -5.71 -2.47
CA LYS A 237 18.59 -6.15 -3.22
C LYS A 237 17.70 -7.19 -2.52
N THR A 238 17.79 -7.30 -1.20
CA THR A 238 16.77 -8.01 -0.39
C THR A 238 16.09 -7.03 0.55
N LEU A 239 14.85 -6.69 0.22
CA LEU A 239 14.07 -5.58 0.78
C LEU A 239 13.51 -5.92 2.17
N GLY A 240 14.37 -6.11 3.17
CA GLY A 240 13.95 -6.15 4.58
C GLY A 240 13.70 -4.73 5.08
N SER A 241 12.45 -4.23 5.03
CA SER A 241 12.15 -2.85 5.45
C SER A 241 11.86 -2.80 6.96
N THR A 242 12.68 -2.03 7.67
CA THR A 242 12.45 -1.63 9.07
C THR A 242 11.51 -0.41 9.18
N ASN A 243 11.02 0.11 8.05
CA ASN A 243 10.23 1.33 7.95
C ASN A 243 8.92 1.11 7.16
N TYR A 244 7.86 1.84 7.54
CA TYR A 244 6.59 1.95 6.79
C TYR A 244 6.82 2.49 5.36
N ALA A 245 5.91 2.20 4.43
CA ALA A 245 6.10 2.62 3.05
C ALA A 245 5.88 4.12 2.88
N SER A 246 6.81 4.76 2.16
CA SER A 246 6.63 6.14 1.69
C SER A 246 5.49 6.27 0.68
N LEU A 247 4.93 7.47 0.52
CA LEU A 247 3.87 7.74 -0.48
C LEU A 247 4.29 7.33 -1.91
N LYS A 248 5.55 7.54 -2.28
CA LYS A 248 6.09 7.12 -3.58
C LYS A 248 6.05 5.61 -3.75
N GLN A 249 6.45 4.85 -2.72
CA GLN A 249 6.40 3.39 -2.73
C GLN A 249 4.96 2.87 -2.79
N LYS A 250 4.03 3.47 -2.02
CA LYS A 250 2.59 3.13 -2.09
C LYS A 250 2.01 3.34 -3.49
N LEU A 251 2.41 4.43 -4.17
CA LEU A 251 1.99 4.68 -5.55
C LEU A 251 2.60 3.69 -6.54
N LEU A 252 3.92 3.46 -6.48
CA LEU A 252 4.64 2.57 -7.41
C LEU A 252 4.23 1.10 -7.30
N THR A 253 3.78 0.65 -6.14
CA THR A 253 3.36 -0.73 -5.87
C THR A 253 1.88 -1.00 -6.12
N ASN A 254 1.10 0.04 -6.44
CA ASN A 254 -0.31 -0.09 -6.77
C ASN A 254 -0.60 0.56 -8.15
N PRO A 255 -0.13 -0.08 -9.24
CA PRO A 255 -0.30 0.46 -10.58
C PRO A 255 -1.77 0.56 -11.00
N ARG A 256 -2.66 -0.28 -10.46
CA ARG A 256 -4.10 -0.16 -10.72
C ARG A 256 -4.68 1.16 -10.19
N VAL A 257 -4.21 1.65 -9.04
CA VAL A 257 -4.61 2.95 -8.53
C VAL A 257 -4.07 4.08 -9.40
N ILE A 258 -2.80 4.01 -9.85
CA ILE A 258 -2.25 4.99 -10.80
C ILE A 258 -3.10 5.03 -12.08
N LEU A 259 -3.43 3.86 -12.61
CA LEU A 259 -4.26 3.69 -13.80
C LEU A 259 -5.65 4.31 -13.59
N ARG A 260 -6.31 4.00 -12.47
CA ARG A 260 -7.62 4.57 -12.14
C ARG A 260 -7.57 6.09 -12.01
N LEU A 261 -6.55 6.64 -11.36
CA LEU A 261 -6.37 8.08 -11.19
C LEU A 261 -6.12 8.78 -12.53
N SER A 262 -5.29 8.20 -13.40
CA SER A 262 -5.01 8.77 -14.72
C SER A 262 -6.27 8.77 -15.61
N TYR A 263 -7.03 7.67 -15.62
CA TYR A 263 -8.32 7.62 -16.33
C TYR A 263 -9.36 8.56 -15.72
N SER A 264 -9.41 8.69 -14.40
CA SER A 264 -10.34 9.63 -13.72
C SER A 264 -10.00 11.08 -14.04
N ALA A 265 -8.71 11.43 -14.07
CA ALA A 265 -8.24 12.76 -14.44
C ALA A 265 -8.55 13.07 -15.91
N LEU A 266 -8.37 12.10 -16.80
CA LEU A 266 -8.71 12.23 -18.22
C LEU A 266 -10.22 12.40 -18.43
N LEU A 267 -11.04 11.60 -17.75
CA LEU A 267 -12.50 11.74 -17.76
C LEU A 267 -12.93 13.12 -17.25
N ALA A 268 -12.36 13.59 -16.14
CA ALA A 268 -12.66 14.91 -15.59
C ALA A 268 -12.32 16.03 -16.60
N LEU A 269 -11.18 15.94 -17.28
CA LEU A 269 -10.79 16.90 -18.31
C LEU A 269 -11.79 16.90 -19.48
N VAL A 270 -12.19 15.72 -19.95
CA VAL A 270 -13.20 15.57 -21.02
C VAL A 270 -14.55 16.14 -20.59
N LEU A 271 -15.01 15.84 -19.37
CA LEU A 271 -16.27 16.37 -18.84
C LEU A 271 -16.24 17.89 -18.69
N ILE A 272 -15.13 18.46 -18.23
CA ILE A 272 -14.94 19.91 -18.18
C ILE A 272 -15.03 20.50 -19.59
N ALA A 273 -14.36 19.88 -20.57
CA ALA A 273 -14.38 20.33 -21.96
C ALA A 273 -15.80 20.27 -22.57
N ILE A 274 -16.53 19.17 -22.36
CA ILE A 274 -17.92 19.01 -22.82
C ILE A 274 -18.83 20.03 -22.14
N THR A 275 -18.72 20.20 -20.82
CA THR A 275 -19.55 21.15 -20.06
C THR A 275 -19.30 22.57 -20.55
N LEU A 276 -18.03 22.94 -20.74
CA LEU A 276 -17.66 24.24 -21.27
C LEU A 276 -18.24 24.43 -22.67
N SER A 277 -18.09 23.43 -23.56
CA SER A 277 -18.66 23.45 -24.91
C SER A 277 -20.18 23.62 -24.89
N LEU A 278 -20.88 22.87 -24.04
CA LEU A 278 -22.33 22.91 -23.90
C LEU A 278 -22.80 24.29 -23.41
N VAL A 279 -22.17 24.85 -22.38
CA VAL A 279 -22.50 26.19 -21.86
C VAL A 279 -22.27 27.26 -22.93
N ILE A 280 -21.21 27.13 -23.73
CA ILE A 280 -20.90 28.03 -24.84
C ILE A 280 -21.97 27.92 -25.94
N GLU A 281 -22.32 26.69 -26.36
CA GLU A 281 -23.33 26.41 -27.38
C GLU A 281 -24.71 26.93 -26.97
N ILE A 282 -25.09 26.69 -25.71
CA ILE A 282 -26.34 27.15 -25.10
C ILE A 282 -26.43 28.68 -25.09
N LYS A 283 -25.36 29.36 -24.62
CA LYS A 283 -25.29 30.84 -24.63
C LYS A 283 -25.35 31.40 -26.05
N ARG A 284 -24.88 30.65 -27.05
CA ARG A 284 -24.79 31.10 -28.46
C ARG A 284 -26.09 30.91 -29.24
N HIS A 285 -26.76 29.76 -29.10
CA HIS A 285 -27.89 29.40 -29.97
C HIS A 285 -29.26 29.55 -29.30
N HIS A 286 -29.36 29.42 -27.98
CA HIS A 286 -30.67 29.28 -27.30
C HIS A 286 -30.90 30.25 -26.13
N GLY A 287 -30.09 31.31 -25.98
CA GLY A 287 -30.24 32.25 -24.87
C GLY A 287 -31.64 32.87 -24.75
N ARG A 288 -32.29 33.21 -25.87
CA ARG A 288 -33.68 33.69 -25.90
C ARG A 288 -34.70 32.61 -25.58
N HIS A 289 -34.46 31.36 -25.99
CA HIS A 289 -35.34 30.22 -25.70
C HIS A 289 -35.25 29.78 -24.23
N LEU A 290 -34.07 29.89 -23.60
CA LEU A 290 -33.90 29.67 -22.16
C LEU A 290 -34.57 30.75 -21.33
N PHE A 291 -34.43 32.02 -21.73
CA PHE A 291 -35.15 33.11 -21.07
C PHE A 291 -36.67 32.92 -21.20
N SER A 292 -37.14 32.59 -22.40
CA SER A 292 -38.57 32.35 -22.65
C SER A 292 -39.09 31.10 -21.92
N GLY A 293 -38.29 30.03 -21.85
CA GLY A 293 -38.63 28.82 -21.11
C GLY A 293 -38.65 29.04 -19.59
N ALA A 294 -37.68 29.78 -19.04
CA ALA A 294 -37.66 30.17 -17.63
C ALA A 294 -38.86 31.07 -17.28
N LEU A 295 -39.20 32.03 -18.14
CA LEU A 295 -40.38 32.88 -18.00
C LEU A 295 -41.67 32.04 -17.99
N LEU A 296 -41.76 31.03 -18.87
CA LEU A 296 -42.90 30.11 -18.94
C LEU A 296 -43.03 29.27 -17.66
N VAL A 297 -41.92 28.75 -17.12
CA VAL A 297 -41.92 27.99 -15.85
C VAL A 297 -42.34 28.89 -14.68
N VAL A 298 -41.82 30.11 -14.58
CA VAL A 298 -42.22 31.08 -13.55
C VAL A 298 -43.71 31.41 -13.66
N LEU A 299 -44.22 31.59 -14.88
CA LEU A 299 -45.64 31.83 -15.12
C LEU A 299 -46.52 30.66 -14.67
N ILE A 300 -46.14 29.42 -15.01
CA ILE A 300 -46.86 28.21 -14.57
C ILE A 300 -46.89 28.13 -13.04
N LEU A 301 -45.75 28.34 -12.38
CA LEU A 301 -45.67 28.32 -10.92
C LEU A 301 -46.51 29.42 -10.27
N ALA A 302 -46.51 30.64 -10.82
CA ALA A 302 -47.32 31.75 -10.32
C ALA A 302 -48.82 31.48 -10.47
N LEU A 303 -49.24 30.89 -11.59
CA LEU A 303 -50.64 30.49 -11.83
C LEU A 303 -51.07 29.36 -10.90
N SER A 304 -50.22 28.35 -10.67
CA SER A 304 -50.47 27.29 -9.70
C SER A 304 -50.62 27.84 -8.29
N TYR A 305 -49.73 28.75 -7.88
CA TYR A 305 -49.80 29.41 -6.56
C TYR A 305 -51.10 30.23 -6.41
N ALA A 306 -51.47 31.01 -7.43
CA ALA A 306 -52.71 31.78 -7.44
C ALA A 306 -53.95 30.88 -7.39
N TYR A 307 -53.95 29.76 -8.11
CA TYR A 307 -55.03 28.78 -8.06
C TYR A 307 -55.21 28.23 -6.65
N GLU A 308 -54.12 27.82 -5.98
CA GLU A 308 -54.20 27.33 -4.60
C GLU A 308 -54.75 28.41 -3.65
N HIS A 309 -54.36 29.67 -3.82
CA HIS A 309 -54.81 30.78 -2.97
C HIS A 309 -56.28 31.19 -3.22
N VAL A 310 -56.74 31.12 -4.47
CA VAL A 310 -58.15 31.39 -4.81
C VAL A 310 -59.05 30.21 -4.41
N ALA A 311 -58.57 28.97 -4.58
CA ALA A 311 -59.30 27.77 -4.18
C ALA A 311 -59.46 27.69 -2.66
N THR A 312 -58.42 28.04 -1.90
CA THR A 312 -58.49 28.11 -0.42
C THR A 312 -59.35 29.28 0.07
N ALA A 313 -59.34 30.44 -0.59
CA ALA A 313 -60.23 31.55 -0.28
C ALA A 313 -61.72 31.23 -0.50
N LYS A 314 -62.06 30.38 -1.48
CA LYS A 314 -63.44 29.91 -1.71
C LYS A 314 -63.93 28.86 -0.68
N LEU A 315 -63.03 28.13 -0.03
CA LEU A 315 -63.36 27.15 1.01
C LEU A 315 -63.58 27.78 2.40
N LEU A 316 -63.22 29.05 2.59
CA LEU A 316 -63.41 29.81 3.85
C LEU A 316 -64.69 30.68 3.87
N VAL A 317 -65.50 30.66 2.80
CA VAL A 317 -66.73 31.48 2.65
C VAL A 317 -68.00 30.61 2.52
N LEU A 318 -67.88 29.29 2.72
CA LEU A 318 -68.99 28.35 2.91
C LEU A 318 -69.00 27.85 4.35
#